data_AF-A0AAN7WGV1-F1
#
_entry.id   AF-A0AAN7WGV1-F1
#
_cell.length_a   1.000
_cell.length_b   1.000
_cell.length_c   1.000
_cell.angle_alpha   90.00
_cell.angle_beta   90.00
_cell.angle_gamma   90.00
#
_symmetry.space_group_name_H-M   'P 1'
#
loop_
_entity.id
_entity.type
_entity.pdbx_description
1 polymer ?
#
loop_
_entity_poly.entity_id
_entity_poly.type
_entity_poly.pdbx_seq_one_letter_code
_entity_poly.pdbx_strand_id
1 'polypeptide(L)'
;MIKNPLTYFGASKGDHTSDDASDDVPSDGLAYAREQKRQIGVTSATFLIFNRMIGTGIFATPSGIFALSGSVGLSLFIWVAGMLIAAAGMAVYLEFGTAIPRNGGEKNYLEFVYRRPKFVATGFYTGYVILLGWAGSNSVVFGEYILHAANVEVGRWNQRGIGLACITTAFLIHGLALKWGLRLQNLLGVIKLIIILIIVVAGWAALGGALKVPNPHNFDNAFEGTTGSAYGVVTALYNVIWSYIGYSNANYALSETKNPVRTLKFAAPLALGTVAVLYMFVNIAYFAAVPKEEILSSGRVLAASFFRNVFGARAERALSVFVALSAFGNVLAVIFSQGRLVQELGREGILPFSRFWASNKPFNAPLAGLFEHWAVSVIIMLAPPPGDAYNFILNVISYPLAIVNSFVAAGLVWLYFHRQSWNWNPPFKATLPVAIFFLLSNIYLVVAPFVPPSDGQSIYESLPYWSHCVVGWGIIAGGGVYWLFWAVILPKIGGYQLVRETVVDDVDGWERSFFVRRKGGDVAKA
;
A
#
# COMPACT_ATOMS: atom_id res chain seq x y z
N MET A 1 19.44 -26.62 20.69
CA MET A 1 19.52 -25.24 21.23
C MET A 1 19.22 -24.25 20.12
N ILE A 2 18.00 -23.73 20.07
CA ILE A 2 17.53 -22.79 19.04
C ILE A 2 17.95 -21.38 19.49
N LYS A 3 18.94 -20.78 18.82
CA LYS A 3 19.25 -19.36 19.00
C LYS A 3 18.13 -18.52 18.37
N ASN A 4 17.58 -17.61 19.18
CA ASN A 4 16.55 -16.65 18.79
C ASN A 4 17.05 -15.80 17.59
N PRO A 5 16.30 -15.67 16.48
CA PRO A 5 16.70 -14.87 15.31
C PRO A 5 16.98 -13.38 15.62
N LEU A 6 16.56 -12.91 16.80
CA LEU A 6 16.76 -11.55 17.30
C LEU A 6 18.22 -11.19 17.62
N THR A 7 19.13 -12.16 17.67
CA THR A 7 20.56 -11.91 17.99
C THR A 7 21.36 -11.21 16.88
N TYR A 8 20.78 -11.00 15.70
CA TYR A 8 21.42 -10.24 14.61
C TYR A 8 21.27 -8.72 14.73
N PHE A 9 20.46 -8.23 15.67
CA PHE A 9 20.36 -6.81 16.01
C PHE A 9 21.26 -6.52 17.20
N GLY A 10 22.58 -6.44 16.97
CA GLY A 10 23.66 -6.08 17.92
C GLY A 10 23.25 -5.69 19.35
N ALA A 11 22.75 -6.65 20.12
CA ALA A 11 22.65 -6.52 21.56
C ALA A 11 24.03 -6.85 22.10
N SER A 12 24.84 -5.82 22.35
CA SER A 12 25.97 -5.94 23.28
C SER A 12 25.37 -6.48 24.58
N LYS A 13 25.84 -7.64 25.04
CA LYS A 13 25.65 -8.05 26.42
C LYS A 13 26.54 -7.12 27.24
N GLY A 14 25.98 -6.00 27.68
CA GLY A 14 26.59 -5.19 28.71
C GLY A 14 26.69 -6.02 29.98
N ASP A 15 27.92 -6.16 30.48
CA ASP A 15 28.22 -6.73 31.78
C ASP A 15 27.62 -5.79 32.83
N HIS A 16 26.61 -6.25 33.57
CA HIS A 16 25.98 -5.46 34.62
C HIS A 16 26.84 -5.51 35.89
N THR A 17 27.70 -4.52 36.06
CA THR A 17 28.26 -4.14 37.37
C THR A 17 28.04 -2.65 37.60
N SER A 18 26.95 -2.31 38.29
CA SER A 18 26.85 -1.15 39.18
C SER A 18 25.48 -1.15 39.84
N ASP A 19 25.50 -1.16 41.17
CA ASP A 19 24.39 -0.78 42.03
C ASP A 19 23.97 0.65 41.69
N ASP A 20 22.77 0.83 41.17
CA ASP A 20 21.97 2.04 41.38
C ASP A 20 20.50 1.68 41.19
N ALA A 21 19.71 1.99 42.23
CA ALA A 21 18.28 1.69 42.30
C ALA A 21 17.53 2.39 41.16
N SER A 22 17.13 1.60 40.16
CA SER A 22 16.08 1.99 39.21
C SER A 22 14.88 1.09 39.46
N ASP A 23 13.70 1.70 39.55
CA ASP A 23 12.43 1.03 39.78
C ASP A 23 12.20 -0.07 38.74
N ASP A 24 12.43 -1.32 39.14
CA ASP A 24 12.13 -2.51 38.34
C ASP A 24 10.62 -2.59 38.11
N VAL A 25 10.16 -2.08 36.96
CA VAL A 25 8.80 -2.36 36.47
C VAL A 25 8.73 -3.87 36.21
N PRO A 26 7.81 -4.62 36.85
CA PRO A 26 7.74 -6.07 36.69
C PRO A 26 7.61 -6.44 35.21
N SER A 27 8.42 -7.40 34.75
CA SER A 27 8.45 -7.89 33.36
C SER A 27 7.06 -8.33 32.85
N ASP A 28 6.20 -8.80 33.76
CA ASP A 28 4.79 -9.16 33.50
C ASP A 28 3.92 -7.94 33.14
N GLY A 29 4.19 -6.77 33.74
CA GLY A 29 3.47 -5.52 33.46
C GLY A 29 3.76 -4.98 32.05
N LEU A 30 5.03 -5.05 31.61
CA LEU A 30 5.43 -4.63 30.26
C LEU A 30 4.90 -5.59 29.18
N ALA A 31 4.91 -6.90 29.44
CA ALA A 31 4.31 -7.89 28.55
C ALA A 31 2.79 -7.67 28.41
N TYR A 32 2.12 -7.37 29.53
CA TYR A 32 0.70 -7.04 29.54
C TYR A 32 0.40 -5.73 28.77
N ALA A 33 1.20 -4.67 28.98
CA ALA A 33 1.07 -3.41 28.26
C ALA A 33 1.24 -3.57 26.73
N ARG A 34 2.21 -4.38 26.30
CA ARG A 34 2.40 -4.75 24.87
C ARG A 34 1.17 -5.43 24.30
N GLU A 35 0.62 -6.41 25.01
CA GLU A 35 -0.54 -7.17 24.55
C GLU A 35 -1.81 -6.30 24.49
N GLN A 36 -1.99 -5.37 25.42
CA GLN A 36 -3.10 -4.40 25.36
C GLN A 36 -3.04 -3.48 24.13
N LYS A 37 -1.85 -3.23 23.59
CA LYS A 37 -1.65 -2.42 22.37
C LYS A 37 -1.80 -3.23 21.07
N ARG A 38 -1.85 -4.57 21.14
CA ARG A 38 -2.16 -5.43 20.00
C ARG A 38 -3.66 -5.46 19.75
N GLN A 39 -4.11 -4.54 18.92
CA GLN A 39 -5.53 -4.33 18.62
C GLN A 39 -5.97 -4.93 17.28
N ILE A 40 -5.03 -5.32 16.41
CA ILE A 40 -5.34 -5.84 15.08
C ILE A 40 -5.44 -7.38 15.16
N GLY A 41 -6.65 -7.91 15.09
CA GLY A 41 -6.90 -9.35 14.91
C GLY A 41 -7.02 -9.74 13.44
N VAL A 42 -7.31 -11.01 13.17
CA VAL A 42 -7.49 -11.55 11.80
C VAL A 42 -8.49 -10.74 10.99
N THR A 43 -9.69 -10.49 11.52
CA THR A 43 -10.73 -9.72 10.80
C THR A 43 -10.27 -8.33 10.41
N SER A 44 -9.69 -7.57 11.35
CA SER A 44 -9.19 -6.22 11.07
C SER A 44 -8.01 -6.23 10.10
N ALA A 45 -7.11 -7.20 10.19
CA ALA A 45 -6.02 -7.37 9.24
C ALA A 45 -6.55 -7.71 7.83
N THR A 46 -7.53 -8.61 7.72
CA THR A 46 -8.19 -8.94 6.44
C THR A 46 -8.81 -7.70 5.83
N PHE A 47 -9.59 -6.92 6.59
CA PHE A 47 -10.21 -5.70 6.09
C PHE A 47 -9.22 -4.57 5.81
N LEU A 48 -8.08 -4.51 6.52
CA LEU A 48 -7.00 -3.56 6.23
C LEU A 48 -6.36 -3.82 4.87
N ILE A 49 -6.19 -5.09 4.50
CA ILE A 49 -5.69 -5.50 3.19
C ILE A 49 -6.79 -5.33 2.12
N PHE A 50 -7.99 -5.85 2.39
CA PHE A 50 -9.14 -5.79 1.50
C PHE A 50 -9.53 -4.35 1.14
N ASN A 51 -9.63 -3.43 2.10
CA ASN A 51 -9.97 -2.04 1.82
C ASN A 51 -8.89 -1.28 1.05
N ARG A 52 -7.62 -1.68 1.20
CA ARG A 52 -6.52 -1.10 0.44
C ARG A 52 -6.53 -1.57 -1.01
N MET A 53 -6.86 -2.84 -1.27
CA MET A 53 -7.01 -3.35 -2.63
C MET A 53 -8.30 -2.85 -3.28
N ILE A 54 -9.45 -3.04 -2.63
CA ILE A 54 -10.76 -2.57 -3.09
C ILE A 54 -10.91 -1.07 -2.78
N GLY A 55 -10.31 -0.25 -3.62
CA GLY A 55 -10.52 1.19 -3.67
C GLY A 55 -11.46 1.57 -4.81
N THR A 56 -11.00 2.51 -5.62
CA THR A 56 -11.68 3.02 -6.83
C THR A 56 -11.31 2.22 -8.08
N GLY A 57 -10.21 1.46 -8.03
CA GLY A 57 -9.66 0.71 -9.17
C GLY A 57 -10.67 -0.26 -9.81
N ILE A 58 -11.35 -1.13 -9.05
CA ILE A 58 -12.29 -2.09 -9.65
C ILE A 58 -13.51 -1.44 -10.33
N PHE A 59 -13.82 -0.18 -10.01
CA PHE A 59 -14.92 0.55 -10.63
C PHE A 59 -14.49 1.30 -11.90
N ALA A 60 -13.19 1.58 -12.07
CA ALA A 60 -12.65 2.41 -13.15
C ALA A 60 -11.72 1.64 -14.11
N THR A 61 -10.83 0.81 -13.59
CA THR A 61 -9.80 0.10 -14.37
C THR A 61 -10.37 -0.87 -15.41
N PRO A 62 -11.50 -1.59 -15.20
CA PRO A 62 -12.02 -2.52 -16.21
C PRO A 62 -12.26 -1.90 -17.58
N SER A 63 -12.82 -0.68 -17.64
CA SER A 63 -13.03 0.06 -18.90
C SER A 63 -11.70 0.30 -19.63
N GLY A 64 -10.68 0.77 -18.92
CA GLY A 64 -9.35 1.01 -19.48
C GLY A 64 -8.64 -0.27 -19.92
N ILE A 65 -8.73 -1.35 -19.15
CA ILE A 65 -8.17 -2.66 -19.54
C ILE A 65 -8.87 -3.17 -20.80
N PHE A 66 -10.20 -3.04 -20.89
CA PHE A 66 -10.94 -3.45 -22.07
C PHE A 66 -10.56 -2.64 -23.31
N ALA A 67 -10.45 -1.31 -23.18
CA ALA A 67 -10.01 -0.44 -24.27
C ALA A 67 -8.60 -0.78 -24.78
N LEU A 68 -7.69 -1.14 -23.88
CA LEU A 68 -6.31 -1.53 -24.22
C LEU A 68 -6.21 -2.95 -24.79
N SER A 69 -7.07 -3.87 -24.33
CA SER A 69 -7.08 -5.27 -24.74
C SER A 69 -7.83 -5.50 -26.05
N GLY A 70 -8.83 -4.68 -26.35
CA GLY A 70 -9.68 -4.78 -27.53
C GLY A 70 -10.72 -5.92 -27.49
N SER A 71 -10.56 -6.90 -26.60
CA SER A 71 -11.49 -8.03 -26.46
C SER A 71 -11.80 -8.40 -25.01
N VAL A 72 -12.95 -9.04 -24.81
CA VAL A 72 -13.44 -9.50 -23.50
C VAL A 72 -12.52 -10.61 -22.97
N GLY A 73 -12.18 -11.58 -23.82
CA GLY A 73 -11.33 -12.71 -23.50
C GLY A 73 -9.96 -12.28 -22.99
N LEU A 74 -9.25 -11.43 -23.75
CA LEU A 74 -7.94 -10.94 -23.32
C LEU A 74 -8.03 -10.11 -22.03
N SER A 75 -9.07 -9.28 -21.88
CA SER A 75 -9.29 -8.50 -20.64
C SER A 75 -9.36 -9.40 -19.40
N LEU A 76 -10.10 -10.51 -19.47
CA LEU A 76 -10.20 -11.47 -18.36
C LEU A 76 -8.86 -12.18 -18.09
N PHE A 77 -8.11 -12.56 -19.12
CA PHE A 77 -6.76 -13.12 -18.95
C PHE A 77 -5.79 -12.15 -18.26
N ILE A 78 -5.90 -10.85 -18.56
CA ILE A 78 -5.10 -9.82 -17.89
C ILE A 78 -5.46 -9.74 -16.40
N TRP A 79 -6.75 -9.85 -16.03
CA TRP A 79 -7.15 -9.95 -14.62
C TRP A 79 -6.57 -11.18 -13.91
N VAL A 80 -6.50 -12.33 -14.58
CA VAL A 80 -5.82 -13.53 -14.06
C VAL A 80 -4.31 -13.28 -13.89
N ALA A 81 -3.65 -12.67 -14.87
CA ALA A 81 -2.23 -12.34 -14.78
C ALA A 81 -1.95 -11.40 -13.59
N GLY A 82 -2.76 -10.35 -13.41
CA GLY A 82 -2.69 -9.45 -12.26
C GLY A 82 -2.87 -10.18 -10.92
N MET A 83 -3.82 -11.11 -10.83
CA MET A 83 -4.02 -11.96 -9.65
C MET A 83 -2.76 -12.79 -9.33
N LEU A 84 -2.14 -13.44 -10.32
CA LEU A 84 -0.95 -14.27 -10.11
C LEU A 84 0.24 -13.44 -9.63
N ILE A 85 0.44 -12.24 -10.20
CA ILE A 85 1.48 -11.30 -9.77
C ILE A 85 1.24 -10.83 -8.33
N ALA A 86 0.00 -10.50 -7.99
CA ALA A 86 -0.38 -10.11 -6.63
C ALA A 86 -0.20 -11.26 -5.62
N ALA A 87 -0.50 -12.51 -6.01
CA ALA A 87 -0.29 -13.70 -5.19
C ALA A 87 1.19 -13.95 -4.91
N ALA A 88 2.05 -13.75 -5.91
CA ALA A 88 3.49 -13.84 -5.74
C ALA A 88 4.02 -12.73 -4.81
N GLY A 89 3.55 -11.49 -4.99
CA GLY A 89 3.88 -10.37 -4.09
C GLY A 89 3.44 -10.63 -2.65
N MET A 90 2.20 -11.08 -2.45
CA MET A 90 1.68 -11.47 -1.14
C MET A 90 2.56 -12.56 -0.50
N ALA A 91 2.96 -13.59 -1.24
CA ALA A 91 3.81 -14.66 -0.71
C ALA A 91 5.19 -14.12 -0.26
N VAL A 92 5.83 -13.26 -1.05
CA VAL A 92 7.11 -12.61 -0.69
C VAL A 92 6.95 -11.78 0.58
N TYR A 93 5.88 -10.99 0.69
CA TYR A 93 5.59 -10.19 1.88
C TYR A 93 5.21 -11.03 3.09
N LEU A 94 4.53 -12.17 2.92
CA LEU A 94 4.24 -13.10 4.01
C LEU A 94 5.51 -13.72 4.58
N GLU A 95 6.47 -14.10 3.73
CA GLU A 95 7.74 -14.65 4.18
C GLU A 95 8.52 -13.64 5.04
N PHE A 96 8.68 -12.41 4.53
CA PHE A 96 9.32 -11.34 5.29
C PHE A 96 8.54 -10.94 6.54
N GLY A 97 7.22 -10.78 6.45
CA GLY A 97 6.38 -10.35 7.58
C GLY A 97 6.28 -11.40 8.69
N THR A 98 6.38 -12.69 8.35
CA THR A 98 6.42 -13.75 9.37
C THR A 98 7.82 -13.96 9.96
N ALA A 99 8.90 -13.65 9.23
CA ALA A 99 10.25 -13.63 9.78
C ALA A 99 10.53 -12.40 10.66
N ILE A 100 10.03 -11.24 10.26
CA ILE A 100 10.32 -9.94 10.88
C ILE A 100 8.99 -9.26 11.24
N PRO A 101 8.28 -9.73 12.29
CA PRO A 101 6.95 -9.25 12.66
C PRO A 101 7.02 -7.92 13.43
N ARG A 102 7.51 -6.86 12.78
CA ARG A 102 7.60 -5.49 13.29
C ARG A 102 6.95 -4.53 12.31
N ASN A 103 6.39 -3.43 12.82
CA ASN A 103 5.94 -2.30 11.99
C ASN A 103 7.08 -1.83 11.07
N GLY A 104 6.75 -1.39 9.86
CA GLY A 104 7.73 -0.79 8.94
C GLY A 104 7.82 -1.44 7.56
N GLY A 105 7.24 -2.64 7.35
CA GLY A 105 7.18 -3.28 6.03
C GLY A 105 8.54 -3.34 5.32
N GLU A 106 8.61 -2.81 4.09
CA GLU A 106 9.79 -2.89 3.23
C GLU A 106 11.01 -2.23 3.86
N LYS A 107 10.82 -1.18 4.68
CA LYS A 107 11.91 -0.56 5.42
C LYS A 107 12.73 -1.60 6.20
N ASN A 108 12.06 -2.48 6.95
CA ASN A 108 12.70 -3.52 7.74
C ASN A 108 13.28 -4.62 6.86
N TYR A 109 12.61 -4.95 5.76
CA TYR A 109 13.02 -6.04 4.87
C TYR A 109 14.29 -5.65 4.11
N LEU A 110 14.32 -4.43 3.58
CA LEU A 110 15.46 -3.87 2.89
C LEU A 110 16.64 -3.66 3.84
N GLU A 111 16.42 -3.11 5.04
CA GLU A 111 17.50 -2.95 6.03
C GLU A 111 18.10 -4.29 6.46
N PHE A 112 17.25 -5.32 6.61
CA PHE A 112 17.71 -6.65 6.97
C PHE A 112 18.68 -7.20 5.93
N VAL A 113 18.36 -7.09 4.64
CA VAL A 113 19.16 -7.65 3.54
C VAL A 113 20.33 -6.75 3.13
N TYR A 114 20.07 -5.46 2.90
CA TYR A 114 21.03 -4.50 2.34
C TYR A 114 21.78 -3.74 3.44
N ARG A 115 22.69 -4.46 4.12
CA ARG A 115 23.37 -3.98 5.35
C ARG A 115 24.54 -3.02 5.11
N ARG A 116 25.05 -2.92 3.88
CA ARG A 116 26.26 -2.16 3.54
C ARG A 116 26.04 -1.25 2.33
N PRO A 117 26.42 0.04 2.40
CA PRO A 117 26.78 0.79 3.61
C PRO A 117 25.65 0.81 4.66
N LYS A 118 25.99 1.03 5.94
CA LYS A 118 24.98 1.01 7.03
C LYS A 118 23.86 2.01 6.75
N PHE A 119 22.61 1.57 6.87
CA PHE A 119 21.38 2.38 6.71
C PHE A 119 21.11 2.93 5.31
N VAL A 120 21.91 2.55 4.31
CA VAL A 120 21.78 3.09 2.95
C VAL A 120 20.38 2.82 2.38
N ALA A 121 19.91 1.57 2.50
CA ALA A 121 18.61 1.17 1.98
C ALA A 121 17.46 1.91 2.67
N THR A 122 17.59 2.14 3.98
CA THR A 122 16.60 2.93 4.73
C THR A 122 16.62 4.40 4.34
N GLY A 123 17.79 4.95 4.01
CA GLY A 123 17.93 6.28 3.43
C GLY A 123 17.13 6.45 2.15
N PHE A 124 17.40 5.60 1.15
CA PHE A 124 16.68 5.57 -0.12
C PHE A 124 15.16 5.39 0.09
N TYR A 125 14.76 4.50 0.99
CA TYR A 125 13.35 4.26 1.30
C TYR A 125 12.67 5.44 2.03
N THR A 126 13.42 6.22 2.82
CA THR A 126 12.87 7.39 3.55
C THR A 126 12.32 8.45 2.61
N GLY A 127 13.00 8.73 1.50
CA GLY A 127 12.51 9.68 0.49
C GLY A 127 11.17 9.26 -0.11
N TYR A 128 11.00 7.95 -0.35
CA TYR A 128 9.74 7.39 -0.81
C TYR A 128 8.62 7.53 0.23
N VAL A 129 8.84 7.14 1.48
CA VAL A 129 7.80 7.20 2.53
C VAL A 129 7.30 8.62 2.74
N ILE A 130 8.23 9.58 2.88
CA ILE A 130 7.89 10.96 3.26
C ILE A 130 7.23 11.74 2.12
N LEU A 131 7.55 11.44 0.85
CA LEU A 131 7.07 12.25 -0.28
C LEU A 131 5.97 11.58 -1.09
N LEU A 132 5.88 10.25 -1.05
CA LEU A 132 5.05 9.48 -1.98
C LEU A 132 4.02 8.59 -1.29
N GLY A 133 3.93 8.64 0.03
CA GLY A 133 2.98 7.83 0.78
C GLY A 133 1.54 8.33 0.80
N TRP A 134 1.08 9.24 -0.07
CA TRP A 134 -0.17 10.01 0.14
C TRP A 134 -1.48 9.37 -0.37
N ALA A 135 -2.63 9.84 0.15
CA ALA A 135 -3.99 9.33 -0.16
C ALA A 135 -4.91 10.36 -0.87
N GLY A 136 -4.32 11.44 -1.41
CA GLY A 136 -4.99 12.53 -2.11
C GLY A 136 -5.91 12.09 -3.27
N SER A 137 -5.49 11.16 -4.13
CA SER A 137 -6.30 10.76 -5.31
C SER A 137 -7.64 10.16 -4.91
N ASN A 138 -7.64 9.20 -3.98
CA ASN A 138 -8.89 8.59 -3.49
C ASN A 138 -9.73 9.58 -2.68
N SER A 139 -9.11 10.59 -2.09
CA SER A 139 -9.83 11.69 -1.43
C SER A 139 -10.57 12.58 -2.45
N VAL A 140 -9.94 12.89 -3.59
CA VAL A 140 -10.60 13.60 -4.69
C VAL A 140 -11.74 12.77 -5.28
N VAL A 141 -11.51 11.47 -5.53
CA VAL A 141 -12.55 10.57 -6.05
C VAL A 141 -13.72 10.46 -5.07
N PHE A 142 -13.48 10.44 -3.76
CA PHE A 142 -14.55 10.54 -2.77
C PHE A 142 -15.42 11.79 -3.02
N GLY A 143 -14.79 12.96 -3.19
CA GLY A 143 -15.50 14.22 -3.46
C GLY A 143 -16.29 14.22 -4.76
N GLU A 144 -15.68 13.75 -5.85
CA GLU A 144 -16.30 13.57 -7.18
C GLU A 144 -17.60 12.74 -7.07
N TYR A 145 -17.53 11.59 -6.42
CA TYR A 145 -18.67 10.68 -6.30
C TYR A 145 -19.76 11.16 -5.33
N ILE A 146 -19.41 11.92 -4.28
CA ILE A 146 -20.41 12.58 -3.43
C ILE A 146 -21.19 13.63 -4.23
N LEU A 147 -20.50 14.42 -5.08
CA LEU A 147 -21.15 15.41 -5.93
C LEU A 147 -22.05 14.78 -6.99
N HIS A 148 -21.59 13.68 -7.62
CA HIS A 148 -22.45 12.89 -8.52
C HIS A 148 -23.70 12.36 -7.81
N ALA A 149 -23.57 11.82 -6.60
CA ALA A 149 -24.72 11.36 -5.82
C ALA A 149 -25.71 12.51 -5.51
N ALA A 150 -25.16 13.69 -5.17
CA ALA A 150 -25.92 14.91 -4.89
C ALA A 150 -26.51 15.57 -6.15
N ASN A 151 -26.19 15.09 -7.35
CA ASN A 151 -26.54 15.71 -8.63
C ASN A 151 -26.06 17.17 -8.72
N VAL A 152 -24.84 17.41 -8.22
CA VAL A 152 -24.14 18.70 -8.30
C VAL A 152 -23.03 18.57 -9.31
N GLU A 153 -22.87 19.59 -10.17
CA GLU A 153 -21.80 19.62 -11.16
C GLU A 153 -20.43 19.50 -10.48
N VAL A 154 -19.59 18.59 -10.99
CA VAL A 154 -18.26 18.35 -10.44
C VAL A 154 -17.31 19.42 -10.97
N GLY A 155 -16.97 20.36 -10.09
CA GLY A 155 -15.94 21.36 -10.33
C GLY A 155 -14.60 20.93 -9.73
N ARG A 156 -13.53 21.64 -10.09
CA ARG A 156 -12.20 21.41 -9.50
C ARG A 156 -12.19 21.60 -7.98
N TRP A 157 -12.77 22.69 -7.49
CA TRP A 157 -12.63 23.11 -6.10
C TRP A 157 -13.65 22.47 -5.17
N ASN A 158 -14.88 22.20 -5.63
CA ASN A 158 -15.88 21.53 -4.80
C ASN A 158 -15.49 20.07 -4.51
N GLN A 159 -15.00 19.31 -5.51
CA GLN A 159 -14.54 17.92 -5.29
C GLN A 159 -13.32 17.86 -4.36
N ARG A 160 -12.37 18.79 -4.52
CA ARG A 160 -11.19 18.89 -3.66
C ARG A 160 -11.53 19.34 -2.26
N GLY A 161 -12.51 20.23 -2.09
CA GLY A 161 -13.01 20.66 -0.78
C GLY A 161 -13.65 19.49 0.00
N ILE A 162 -14.47 18.68 -0.66
CA ILE A 162 -15.05 17.47 -0.06
C ILE A 162 -13.94 16.41 0.18
N GLY A 163 -12.98 16.29 -0.73
CA GLY A 163 -11.80 15.43 -0.53
C GLY A 163 -10.93 15.84 0.66
N LEU A 164 -10.78 17.15 0.90
CA LEU A 164 -10.11 17.67 2.10
C LEU A 164 -10.85 17.26 3.37
N ALA A 165 -12.18 17.36 3.38
CA ALA A 165 -12.98 16.86 4.51
C ALA A 165 -12.79 15.36 4.72
N CYS A 166 -12.72 14.57 3.63
CA CYS A 166 -12.49 13.12 3.66
C CYS A 166 -11.15 12.74 4.33
N ILE A 167 -10.01 13.24 3.83
CA ILE A 167 -8.68 12.92 4.39
C ILE A 167 -8.52 13.49 5.81
N THR A 168 -9.08 14.66 6.10
CA THR A 168 -9.03 15.27 7.43
C THR A 168 -9.84 14.46 8.43
N THR A 169 -11.02 13.96 8.03
CA THR A 169 -11.82 13.07 8.87
C THR A 169 -11.08 11.77 9.17
N ALA A 170 -10.43 11.17 8.16
CA ALA A 170 -9.61 9.97 8.35
C ALA A 170 -8.44 10.21 9.31
N PHE A 171 -7.75 11.35 9.16
CA PHE A 171 -6.67 11.80 10.05
C PHE A 171 -7.15 11.94 11.49
N LEU A 172 -8.24 12.68 11.73
CA LEU A 172 -8.77 12.92 13.07
C LEU A 172 -9.25 11.63 13.73
N ILE A 173 -9.94 10.75 13.00
CA ILE A 173 -10.43 9.49 13.57
C ILE A 173 -9.26 8.58 13.96
N HIS A 174 -8.26 8.39 13.09
CA HIS A 174 -7.11 7.54 13.42
C HIS A 174 -6.17 8.18 14.44
N GLY A 175 -6.10 9.51 14.49
CA GLY A 175 -5.26 10.26 15.42
C GLY A 175 -5.84 10.38 16.83
N LEU A 176 -7.16 10.54 16.96
CA LEU A 176 -7.84 10.79 18.23
C LEU A 176 -8.54 9.53 18.79
N ALA A 177 -8.99 8.63 17.91
CA ALA A 177 -9.87 7.51 18.26
C ALA A 177 -9.51 6.23 17.49
N LEU A 178 -8.25 5.79 17.58
CA LEU A 178 -7.68 4.72 16.75
C LEU A 178 -8.51 3.43 16.68
N LYS A 179 -9.06 2.96 17.82
CA LYS A 179 -9.93 1.78 17.89
C LYS A 179 -11.21 1.95 17.07
N TRP A 180 -11.82 3.14 17.10
CA TRP A 180 -12.99 3.47 16.32
C TRP A 180 -12.67 3.58 14.83
N GLY A 181 -11.50 4.09 14.48
CA GLY A 181 -11.00 4.07 13.10
C GLY A 181 -10.94 2.66 12.51
N LEU A 182 -10.39 1.70 13.27
CA LEU A 182 -10.38 0.29 12.85
C LEU A 182 -11.79 -0.31 12.71
N ARG A 183 -12.72 0.01 13.63
CA ARG A 183 -14.12 -0.45 13.54
C ARG A 183 -14.83 0.13 12.32
N LEU A 184 -14.67 1.42 12.06
CA LEU A 184 -15.22 2.10 10.88
C LEU A 184 -14.67 1.47 9.60
N GLN A 185 -13.36 1.22 9.54
CA GLN A 185 -12.73 0.56 8.41
C GLN A 185 -13.31 -0.86 8.18
N ASN A 186 -13.52 -1.64 9.25
CA ASN A 186 -14.13 -2.96 9.14
C ASN A 186 -15.57 -2.87 8.63
N LEU A 187 -16.37 -1.93 9.15
CA LEU A 187 -17.75 -1.69 8.70
C LEU A 187 -17.78 -1.33 7.21
N LEU A 188 -16.94 -0.39 6.77
CA LEU A 188 -16.85 -0.02 5.36
C LEU A 188 -16.41 -1.21 4.49
N GLY A 189 -15.51 -2.06 4.99
CA GLY A 189 -15.11 -3.28 4.30
C GLY A 189 -16.26 -4.27 4.10
N VAL A 190 -17.11 -4.45 5.12
CA VAL A 190 -18.33 -5.27 5.01
C VAL A 190 -19.31 -4.66 3.99
N ILE A 191 -19.53 -3.34 4.04
CA ILE A 191 -20.40 -2.65 3.09
C ILE A 191 -19.89 -2.86 1.65
N LYS A 192 -18.59 -2.64 1.40
CA LYS A 192 -17.98 -2.86 0.08
C LYS A 192 -18.19 -4.30 -0.41
N LEU A 193 -17.97 -5.28 0.47
CA LEU A 193 -18.15 -6.69 0.13
C LEU A 193 -19.60 -6.97 -0.29
N ILE A 194 -20.59 -6.45 0.44
CA ILE A 194 -22.01 -6.59 0.11
C ILE A 194 -22.32 -5.98 -1.26
N ILE A 195 -21.87 -4.74 -1.52
CA ILE A 195 -22.15 -4.07 -2.80
C ILE A 195 -21.52 -4.83 -3.98
N ILE A 196 -20.30 -5.32 -3.82
CA ILE A 196 -19.65 -6.12 -4.85
C ILE A 196 -20.39 -7.44 -5.07
N LEU A 197 -20.86 -8.09 -4.01
CA LEU A 197 -21.68 -9.30 -4.14
C LEU A 197 -23.00 -9.01 -4.87
N ILE A 198 -23.62 -7.85 -4.67
CA ILE A 198 -24.80 -7.42 -5.45
C ILE A 198 -24.47 -7.30 -6.93
N ILE A 199 -23.34 -6.67 -7.29
CA ILE A 199 -22.88 -6.57 -8.69
C ILE A 199 -22.69 -7.97 -9.28
N VAL A 200 -21.98 -8.84 -8.56
CA VAL A 200 -21.72 -10.22 -8.99
C VAL A 200 -23.04 -10.96 -9.22
N VAL A 201 -23.89 -11.07 -8.19
CA VAL A 201 -25.14 -11.82 -8.28
C VAL A 201 -26.03 -11.29 -9.40
N ALA A 202 -26.16 -9.97 -9.53
CA ALA A 202 -26.99 -9.38 -10.57
C ALA A 202 -26.41 -9.58 -11.98
N GLY A 203 -25.09 -9.49 -12.14
CA GLY A 203 -24.44 -9.76 -13.43
C GLY A 203 -24.57 -11.21 -13.85
N TRP A 204 -24.43 -12.16 -12.93
CA TRP A 204 -24.67 -13.58 -13.21
C TRP A 204 -26.15 -13.87 -13.51
N ALA A 205 -27.08 -13.20 -12.83
CA ALA A 205 -28.50 -13.30 -13.15
C ALA A 205 -28.84 -12.70 -14.53
N ALA A 206 -28.19 -11.60 -14.94
CA ALA A 206 -28.28 -11.07 -16.30
C ALA A 206 -27.74 -12.06 -17.33
N LEU A 207 -26.54 -12.62 -17.08
CA LEU A 207 -25.91 -13.60 -17.97
C LEU A 207 -26.76 -14.87 -18.16
N GLY A 208 -27.41 -15.33 -17.08
CA GLY A 208 -28.33 -16.47 -17.12
C GLY A 208 -29.71 -16.17 -17.70
N GLY A 209 -29.98 -14.92 -18.14
CA GLY A 209 -31.28 -14.51 -18.69
C GLY A 209 -32.40 -14.35 -17.65
N ALA A 210 -32.07 -14.38 -16.35
CA ALA A 210 -33.05 -14.21 -15.28
C ALA A 210 -33.47 -12.74 -15.09
N LEU A 211 -32.61 -11.79 -15.51
CA LEU A 211 -32.95 -10.37 -15.55
C LEU A 211 -33.40 -9.97 -16.95
N LYS A 212 -34.43 -9.12 -17.02
CA LYS A 212 -34.93 -8.53 -18.28
C LYS A 212 -34.04 -7.39 -18.77
N VAL A 213 -32.73 -7.65 -18.87
CA VAL A 213 -31.73 -6.72 -19.41
C VAL A 213 -31.40 -7.17 -20.83
N PRO A 214 -31.31 -6.26 -21.82
CA PRO A 214 -30.89 -6.63 -23.18
C PRO A 214 -29.52 -7.32 -23.15
N ASN A 215 -29.39 -8.47 -23.80
CA ASN A 215 -28.11 -9.17 -23.89
C ASN A 215 -27.15 -8.36 -24.76
N PRO A 216 -25.98 -7.94 -24.25
CA PRO A 216 -25.00 -7.19 -25.04
C PRO A 216 -24.18 -8.08 -26.00
N HIS A 217 -24.36 -9.41 -25.97
CA HIS A 217 -23.66 -10.38 -26.84
C HIS A 217 -22.12 -10.33 -26.72
N ASN A 218 -21.61 -9.82 -25.60
CA ASN A 218 -20.19 -9.63 -25.35
C ASN A 218 -19.39 -10.94 -25.30
N PHE A 219 -20.04 -12.05 -24.93
CA PHE A 219 -19.41 -13.36 -24.78
C PHE A 219 -19.48 -14.26 -26.02
N ASP A 220 -20.30 -13.91 -27.02
CA ASP A 220 -20.52 -14.74 -28.22
C ASP A 220 -19.22 -14.94 -29.01
N ASN A 221 -18.46 -13.86 -29.21
CA ASN A 221 -17.12 -13.88 -29.78
C ASN A 221 -16.13 -13.17 -28.84
N ALA A 222 -15.83 -13.79 -27.71
CA ALA A 222 -15.08 -13.15 -26.63
C ALA A 222 -13.68 -12.61 -27.03
N PHE A 223 -13.05 -13.18 -28.08
CA PHE A 223 -11.72 -12.76 -28.57
C PHE A 223 -11.76 -11.87 -29.81
N GLU A 224 -12.95 -11.53 -30.31
CA GLU A 224 -13.08 -10.59 -31.42
C GLU A 224 -12.54 -9.20 -31.02
N GLY A 225 -11.77 -8.58 -31.92
CA GLY A 225 -11.15 -7.28 -31.67
C GLY A 225 -9.90 -7.31 -30.80
N THR A 226 -9.35 -8.49 -30.47
CA THR A 226 -8.13 -8.61 -29.64
C THR A 226 -7.00 -7.77 -30.23
N THR A 227 -6.39 -6.94 -29.39
CA THR A 227 -5.30 -6.06 -29.79
C THR A 227 -4.08 -6.87 -30.28
N GLY A 228 -3.49 -6.44 -31.38
CA GLY A 228 -2.15 -6.88 -31.80
C GLY A 228 -1.01 -6.05 -31.20
N SER A 229 -1.34 -5.01 -30.42
CA SER A 229 -0.36 -4.06 -29.90
C SER A 229 0.30 -4.57 -28.63
N ALA A 230 1.62 -4.72 -28.66
CA ALA A 230 2.41 -4.98 -27.47
C ALA A 230 2.22 -3.89 -26.40
N TYR A 231 2.10 -2.61 -26.81
CA TYR A 231 1.85 -1.50 -25.89
C TYR A 231 0.50 -1.64 -25.17
N GLY A 232 -0.55 -2.06 -25.87
CA GLY A 232 -1.87 -2.26 -25.28
C GLY A 232 -1.85 -3.32 -24.18
N VAL A 233 -1.28 -4.50 -24.49
CA VAL A 233 -1.11 -5.59 -23.51
C VAL A 233 -0.27 -5.13 -22.32
N VAL A 234 0.83 -4.41 -22.58
CA VAL A 234 1.75 -3.95 -21.55
C VAL A 234 1.09 -2.96 -20.59
N THR A 235 0.38 -1.98 -21.13
CA THR A 235 -0.29 -0.95 -20.34
C THR A 235 -1.47 -1.54 -19.57
N ALA A 236 -2.19 -2.51 -20.16
CA ALA A 236 -3.27 -3.22 -19.46
C ALA A 236 -2.75 -4.07 -18.29
N LEU A 237 -1.60 -4.74 -18.45
CA LEU A 237 -0.90 -5.43 -17.35
C LEU A 237 -0.46 -4.46 -16.25
N TYR A 238 0.08 -3.29 -16.61
CA TYR A 238 0.41 -2.26 -15.63
C TYR A 238 -0.82 -1.83 -14.82
N ASN A 239 -1.94 -1.54 -15.50
CA ASN A 239 -3.20 -1.10 -14.89
C ASN A 239 -3.83 -2.16 -13.97
N VAL A 240 -3.81 -3.43 -14.37
CA VAL A 240 -4.37 -4.50 -13.53
C VAL A 240 -3.51 -4.73 -12.29
N ILE A 241 -2.18 -4.69 -12.40
CA ILE A 241 -1.29 -4.86 -11.25
C ILE A 241 -1.56 -3.76 -10.22
N TRP A 242 -1.72 -2.51 -10.68
CA TRP A 242 -2.11 -1.39 -9.81
C TRP A 242 -3.42 -1.65 -9.07
N SER A 243 -4.40 -2.28 -9.72
CA SER A 243 -5.70 -2.59 -9.11
C SER A 243 -5.64 -3.61 -7.96
N TYR A 244 -4.57 -4.41 -7.91
CA TYR A 244 -4.33 -5.39 -6.83
C TYR A 244 -3.38 -4.89 -5.72
N ILE A 245 -2.87 -3.65 -5.80
CA ILE A 245 -1.96 -3.15 -4.77
C ILE A 245 -2.68 -3.00 -3.44
N GLY A 246 -2.09 -3.59 -2.40
CA GLY A 246 -2.63 -3.56 -1.04
C GLY A 246 -2.40 -4.82 -0.24
N TYR A 247 -1.95 -5.91 -0.88
CA TYR A 247 -1.61 -7.17 -0.21
C TYR A 247 -0.56 -7.01 0.92
N SER A 248 0.28 -5.97 0.87
CA SER A 248 1.30 -5.65 1.89
C SER A 248 0.75 -4.86 3.08
N ASN A 249 -0.50 -4.39 3.07
CA ASN A 249 -0.93 -3.33 3.98
C ASN A 249 -0.86 -3.71 5.47
N ALA A 250 -1.11 -4.98 5.80
CA ALA A 250 -0.98 -5.47 7.18
C ALA A 250 0.47 -5.51 7.68
N ASN A 251 1.45 -5.61 6.77
CA ASN A 251 2.88 -5.67 7.11
C ASN A 251 3.40 -4.37 7.74
N TYR A 252 2.69 -3.26 7.56
CA TYR A 252 3.07 -1.97 8.15
C TYR A 252 2.73 -1.85 9.64
N ALA A 253 1.85 -2.72 10.16
CA ALA A 253 1.31 -2.64 11.52
C ALA A 253 1.46 -3.95 12.33
N LEU A 254 2.49 -4.75 12.05
CA LEU A 254 2.69 -6.07 12.66
C LEU A 254 2.96 -6.04 14.16
N SER A 255 3.57 -4.96 14.66
CA SER A 255 3.74 -4.75 16.09
C SER A 255 2.36 -4.65 16.78
N GLU A 256 1.42 -3.90 16.20
CA GLU A 256 0.04 -3.75 16.72
C GLU A 256 -0.87 -4.96 16.44
N THR A 257 -0.33 -6.04 15.84
CA THR A 257 -1.09 -7.22 15.42
C THR A 257 -1.03 -8.33 16.47
N LYS A 258 -2.20 -8.89 16.80
CA LYS A 258 -2.34 -10.06 17.68
C LYS A 258 -1.79 -11.29 16.99
N ASN A 259 -0.83 -11.98 17.61
CA ASN A 259 -0.15 -13.15 17.03
C ASN A 259 0.21 -12.93 15.54
N PRO A 260 1.15 -12.02 15.24
CA PRO A 260 1.35 -11.48 13.89
C PRO A 260 1.63 -12.56 12.85
N VAL A 261 2.39 -13.60 13.21
CA VAL A 261 2.66 -14.74 12.32
C VAL A 261 1.38 -15.49 11.94
N ARG A 262 0.57 -15.87 12.94
CA ARG A 262 -0.70 -16.57 12.68
C ARG A 262 -1.65 -15.67 11.91
N THR A 263 -1.82 -14.43 12.35
CA THR A 263 -2.75 -13.47 11.75
C THR A 263 -2.42 -13.20 10.29
N LEU A 264 -1.16 -12.94 9.95
CA LEU A 264 -0.73 -12.74 8.57
C LEU A 264 -1.02 -13.97 7.68
N LYS A 265 -0.67 -15.17 8.15
CA LYS A 265 -0.85 -16.42 7.39
C LYS A 265 -2.32 -16.72 7.05
N PHE A 266 -3.28 -16.15 7.78
CA PHE A 266 -4.71 -16.26 7.46
C PHE A 266 -5.26 -15.03 6.75
N ALA A 267 -4.97 -13.83 7.27
CA ALA A 267 -5.58 -12.60 6.80
C ALA A 267 -5.16 -12.23 5.37
N ALA A 268 -3.88 -12.38 5.02
CA ALA A 268 -3.40 -11.98 3.69
C ALA A 268 -3.93 -12.89 2.57
N PRO A 269 -3.84 -14.24 2.68
CA PRO A 269 -4.44 -15.12 1.68
C PRO A 269 -5.95 -14.99 1.59
N LEU A 270 -6.65 -14.83 2.72
CA LEU A 270 -8.11 -14.65 2.72
C LEU A 270 -8.51 -13.36 2.01
N ALA A 271 -7.84 -12.24 2.31
CA ALA A 271 -8.13 -10.97 1.67
C ALA A 271 -7.84 -11.03 0.16
N LEU A 272 -6.66 -11.48 -0.24
CA LEU A 272 -6.29 -11.54 -1.66
C LEU A 272 -7.17 -12.53 -2.43
N GLY A 273 -7.40 -13.73 -1.90
CA GLY A 273 -8.26 -14.73 -2.54
C GLY A 273 -9.69 -14.23 -2.73
N THR A 274 -10.24 -13.54 -1.73
CA THR A 274 -11.56 -12.89 -1.84
C THR A 274 -11.56 -11.83 -2.93
N VAL A 275 -10.59 -10.90 -2.93
CA VAL A 275 -10.49 -9.84 -3.95
C VAL A 275 -10.33 -10.41 -5.35
N ALA A 276 -9.48 -11.43 -5.53
CA ALA A 276 -9.23 -12.05 -6.83
C ALA A 276 -10.50 -12.66 -7.44
N VAL A 277 -11.25 -13.43 -6.65
CA VAL A 277 -12.52 -14.03 -7.09
C VAL A 277 -13.53 -12.93 -7.43
N LEU A 278 -13.68 -11.95 -6.54
CA LEU A 278 -14.64 -10.87 -6.74
C LEU A 278 -14.30 -10.00 -7.94
N TYR A 279 -13.03 -9.67 -8.17
CA TYR A 279 -12.61 -8.88 -9.32
C TYR A 279 -12.92 -9.61 -10.62
N MET A 280 -12.65 -10.91 -10.69
CA MET A 280 -13.01 -11.71 -11.86
C MET A 280 -14.52 -11.68 -12.11
N PHE A 281 -15.32 -11.93 -11.08
CA PHE A 281 -16.77 -11.98 -11.20
C PHE A 281 -17.40 -10.62 -11.49
N VAL A 282 -16.84 -9.52 -10.98
CA VAL A 282 -17.29 -8.16 -11.30
C VAL A 282 -17.02 -7.83 -12.78
N ASN A 283 -15.86 -8.22 -13.32
CA ASN A 283 -15.59 -8.02 -14.74
C ASN A 283 -16.56 -8.82 -15.61
N ILE A 284 -16.81 -10.09 -15.27
CA ILE A 284 -17.82 -10.91 -15.95
C ILE A 284 -19.21 -10.24 -15.86
N ALA A 285 -19.58 -9.73 -14.68
CA ALA A 285 -20.84 -9.03 -14.48
C ALA A 285 -20.98 -7.79 -15.37
N TYR A 286 -19.93 -6.96 -15.48
CA TYR A 286 -19.94 -5.81 -16.38
C TYR A 286 -20.12 -6.22 -17.83
N PHE A 287 -19.38 -7.22 -18.31
CA PHE A 287 -19.56 -7.73 -19.67
C PHE A 287 -20.91 -8.41 -19.90
N ALA A 288 -21.59 -8.92 -18.85
CA ALA A 288 -22.90 -9.53 -19.00
C ALA A 288 -24.04 -8.52 -19.20
N ALA A 289 -23.88 -7.27 -18.75
CA ALA A 289 -24.99 -6.30 -18.69
C ALA A 289 -24.70 -4.93 -19.34
N VAL A 290 -23.47 -4.66 -19.79
CA VAL A 290 -23.07 -3.38 -20.39
C VAL A 290 -22.53 -3.62 -21.81
N PRO A 291 -23.10 -2.97 -22.86
CA PRO A 291 -22.58 -3.06 -24.24
C PRO A 291 -21.12 -2.58 -24.37
N LYS A 292 -20.35 -3.14 -25.32
CA LYS A 292 -18.91 -2.83 -25.50
C LYS A 292 -18.64 -1.33 -25.68
N GLU A 293 -19.47 -0.66 -26.46
CA GLU A 293 -19.36 0.77 -26.80
C GLU A 293 -19.55 1.64 -25.54
N GLU A 294 -20.48 1.23 -24.67
CA GLU A 294 -20.67 1.88 -23.38
C GLU A 294 -19.49 1.60 -22.45
N ILE A 295 -18.93 0.39 -22.43
CA ILE A 295 -17.73 0.10 -21.62
C ILE A 295 -16.57 1.00 -22.03
N LEU A 296 -16.36 1.21 -23.34
CA LEU A 296 -15.28 2.05 -23.87
C LEU A 296 -15.45 3.54 -23.52
N SER A 297 -16.68 4.03 -23.44
CA SER A 297 -16.98 5.45 -23.15
C SER A 297 -17.19 5.74 -21.66
N SER A 298 -17.49 4.74 -20.83
CA SER A 298 -17.82 4.94 -19.42
C SER A 298 -16.64 5.35 -18.55
N GLY A 299 -15.40 4.97 -18.90
CA GLY A 299 -14.21 5.28 -18.10
C GLY A 299 -14.40 4.93 -16.62
N ARG A 300 -14.34 5.95 -15.74
CA ARG A 300 -14.47 5.77 -14.28
C ARG A 300 -15.87 5.38 -13.82
N VAL A 301 -16.91 5.64 -14.61
CA VAL A 301 -18.32 5.44 -14.22
C VAL A 301 -18.92 4.14 -14.75
N LEU A 302 -18.10 3.18 -15.19
CA LEU A 302 -18.59 1.88 -15.71
C LEU A 302 -19.52 1.15 -14.73
N ALA A 303 -19.21 1.21 -13.44
CA ALA A 303 -20.06 0.62 -12.42
C ALA A 303 -21.46 1.28 -12.43
N ALA A 304 -21.52 2.60 -12.62
CA ALA A 304 -22.77 3.35 -12.66
C ALA A 304 -23.62 2.95 -13.88
N SER A 305 -22.97 2.79 -15.04
CA SER A 305 -23.59 2.24 -16.26
C SER A 305 -24.21 0.85 -16.02
N PHE A 306 -23.49 -0.05 -15.35
CA PHE A 306 -24.02 -1.34 -14.95
C PHE A 306 -25.27 -1.21 -14.07
N PHE A 307 -25.22 -0.37 -13.02
CA PHE A 307 -26.37 -0.17 -12.14
C PHE A 307 -27.57 0.42 -12.86
N ARG A 308 -27.34 1.37 -13.77
CA ARG A 308 -28.39 1.98 -14.58
C ARG A 308 -29.08 0.93 -15.45
N ASN A 309 -28.30 0.07 -16.12
CA ASN A 309 -28.83 -0.96 -17.02
C ASN A 309 -29.58 -2.07 -16.27
N VAL A 310 -29.13 -2.43 -15.06
CA VAL A 310 -29.68 -3.55 -14.29
C VAL A 310 -30.79 -3.16 -13.32
N PHE A 311 -30.67 -2.01 -12.67
CA PHE A 311 -31.54 -1.57 -11.57
C PHE A 311 -32.23 -0.21 -11.83
N GLY A 312 -31.91 0.46 -12.95
CA GLY A 312 -32.49 1.74 -13.34
C GLY A 312 -31.76 2.98 -12.80
N ALA A 313 -32.14 4.15 -13.28
CA ALA A 313 -31.44 5.43 -13.04
C ALA A 313 -31.38 5.86 -11.55
N ARG A 314 -32.33 5.44 -10.70
CA ARG A 314 -32.26 5.73 -9.26
C ARG A 314 -31.13 4.96 -8.56
N ALA A 315 -30.86 3.73 -9.02
CA ALA A 315 -29.83 2.87 -8.45
C ALA A 315 -28.43 3.31 -8.87
N GLU A 316 -28.29 3.90 -10.06
CA GLU A 316 -27.08 4.58 -10.52
C GLU A 316 -26.57 5.60 -9.49
N ARG A 317 -27.47 6.46 -8.97
CA ARG A 317 -27.13 7.46 -7.95
C ARG A 317 -26.73 6.85 -6.62
N ALA A 318 -27.40 5.77 -6.21
CA ALA A 318 -27.06 5.05 -4.99
C ALA A 318 -25.65 4.46 -5.07
N LEU A 319 -25.24 3.98 -6.25
CA LEU A 319 -23.89 3.47 -6.46
C LEU A 319 -22.82 4.54 -6.26
N SER A 320 -23.07 5.79 -6.68
CA SER A 320 -22.10 6.86 -6.47
C SER A 320 -21.74 7.02 -4.98
N VAL A 321 -22.72 6.92 -4.09
CA VAL A 321 -22.49 6.92 -2.63
C VAL A 321 -21.59 5.75 -2.21
N PHE A 322 -21.83 4.55 -2.75
CA PHE A 322 -21.03 3.38 -2.41
C PHE A 322 -19.60 3.46 -2.92
N VAL A 323 -19.38 4.00 -4.13
CA VAL A 323 -18.03 4.23 -4.65
C VAL A 323 -17.30 5.27 -3.83
N ALA A 324 -17.99 6.35 -3.40
CA ALA A 324 -17.42 7.31 -2.45
C ALA A 324 -17.01 6.61 -1.15
N LEU A 325 -17.91 5.87 -0.50
CA LEU A 325 -17.59 5.11 0.72
C LEU A 325 -16.45 4.10 0.50
N SER A 326 -16.33 3.54 -0.70
CA SER A 326 -15.20 2.70 -1.07
C SER A 326 -13.88 3.49 -1.07
N ALA A 327 -13.87 4.65 -1.72
CA ALA A 327 -12.72 5.54 -1.73
C ALA A 327 -12.31 5.95 -0.31
N PHE A 328 -13.29 6.30 0.56
CA PHE A 328 -13.03 6.64 1.96
C PHE A 328 -12.43 5.47 2.76
N GLY A 329 -12.95 4.25 2.58
CA GLY A 329 -12.39 3.06 3.20
C GLY A 329 -10.94 2.79 2.76
N ASN A 330 -10.58 3.13 1.52
CA ASN A 330 -9.19 3.08 1.07
C ASN A 330 -8.34 4.14 1.76
N VAL A 331 -8.81 5.39 1.82
CA VAL A 331 -8.13 6.49 2.51
C VAL A 331 -7.82 6.14 3.96
N LEU A 332 -8.78 5.59 4.71
CA LEU A 332 -8.59 5.09 6.08
C LEU A 332 -7.48 4.02 6.16
N ALA A 333 -7.49 3.05 5.25
CA ALA A 333 -6.50 1.98 5.22
C ALA A 333 -5.08 2.48 4.89
N VAL A 334 -4.96 3.52 4.06
CA VAL A 334 -3.67 4.12 3.68
C VAL A 334 -3.09 4.95 4.80
N ILE A 335 -3.86 5.93 5.32
CA ILE A 335 -3.38 6.81 6.38
C ILE A 335 -3.00 6.01 7.62
N PHE A 336 -3.75 4.95 7.93
CA PHE A 336 -3.43 4.03 9.01
C PHE A 336 -2.01 3.49 8.86
N SER A 337 -1.67 2.89 7.72
CA SER A 337 -0.37 2.27 7.48
C SER A 337 0.77 3.29 7.37
N GLN A 338 0.53 4.40 6.69
CA GLN A 338 1.55 5.42 6.43
C GLN A 338 1.99 6.12 7.71
N GLY A 339 1.06 6.39 8.63
CA GLY A 339 1.43 6.93 9.94
C GLY A 339 2.39 6.01 10.72
N ARG A 340 2.28 4.68 10.55
CA ARG A 340 3.22 3.73 11.16
C ARG A 340 4.56 3.72 10.44
N LEU A 341 4.58 3.77 9.11
CA LEU A 341 5.85 3.86 8.36
C LEU A 341 6.68 5.06 8.80
N VAL A 342 6.06 6.24 8.88
CA VAL A 342 6.73 7.46 9.34
C VAL A 342 7.15 7.34 10.81
N GLN A 343 6.29 6.79 11.67
CA GLN A 343 6.63 6.56 13.07
C GLN A 343 7.83 5.62 13.22
N GLU A 344 7.96 4.58 12.41
CA GLU A 344 9.09 3.66 12.46
C GLU A 344 10.41 4.33 12.01
N LEU A 345 10.37 5.18 10.98
CA LEU A 345 11.52 6.02 10.64
C LEU A 345 11.89 6.97 11.79
N GLY A 346 10.89 7.49 12.48
CA GLY A 346 11.03 8.28 13.70
C GLY A 346 11.66 7.51 14.85
N ARG A 347 11.16 6.29 15.14
CA ARG A 347 11.65 5.43 16.22
C ARG A 347 13.12 5.15 16.02
N GLU A 348 13.52 4.81 14.81
CA GLU A 348 14.92 4.55 14.50
C GLU A 348 15.81 5.78 14.64
N GLY A 349 15.28 7.00 14.60
CA GLY A 349 16.11 8.20 14.67
C GLY A 349 16.64 8.63 13.31
N ILE A 350 15.99 8.16 12.25
CA ILE A 350 16.31 8.53 10.87
C ILE A 350 15.79 9.92 10.59
N LEU A 351 14.60 10.25 11.08
CA LEU A 351 14.03 11.58 10.93
C LEU A 351 14.60 12.55 11.98
N PRO A 352 14.86 13.82 11.61
CA PRO A 352 15.18 14.86 12.60
C PRO A 352 14.02 15.00 13.58
N PHE A 353 14.32 15.39 14.83
CA PHE A 353 13.32 15.42 15.91
C PHE A 353 12.64 14.05 16.14
N SER A 354 13.41 12.97 16.02
CA SER A 354 12.98 11.57 16.12
C SER A 354 11.96 11.27 17.22
N ARG A 355 12.13 11.85 18.42
CA ARG A 355 11.21 11.71 19.56
C ARG A 355 9.77 12.14 19.23
N PHE A 356 9.60 13.19 18.43
CA PHE A 356 8.28 13.66 17.98
C PHE A 356 7.61 12.62 17.07
N TRP A 357 8.33 12.16 16.04
CA TRP A 357 7.84 11.18 15.07
C TRP A 357 7.59 9.80 15.68
N ALA A 358 8.43 9.39 16.63
CA ALA A 358 8.35 8.11 17.33
C ALA A 358 7.17 8.01 18.32
N SER A 359 6.59 9.15 18.70
CA SER A 359 5.63 9.25 19.79
C SER A 359 4.29 8.59 19.48
N ASN A 360 3.69 8.01 20.53
CA ASN A 360 2.29 7.58 20.57
C ASN A 360 1.40 8.57 21.36
N LYS A 361 1.98 9.59 21.98
CA LYS A 361 1.25 10.55 22.83
C LYS A 361 0.50 11.60 21.98
N PRO A 362 -0.65 12.12 22.45
CA PRO A 362 -1.31 11.77 23.72
C PRO A 362 -2.34 10.63 23.60
N PHE A 363 -2.81 10.27 22.40
CA PHE A 363 -3.98 9.39 22.21
C PHE A 363 -3.65 7.92 21.92
N ASN A 364 -2.42 7.49 22.18
CA ASN A 364 -1.91 6.16 21.84
C ASN A 364 -1.99 5.84 20.32
N ALA A 365 -1.71 6.84 19.49
CA ALA A 365 -1.70 6.77 18.04
C ALA A 365 -0.46 7.49 17.48
N PRO A 366 0.04 7.12 16.29
CA PRO A 366 1.19 7.76 15.65
C PRO A 366 0.81 9.14 15.06
N LEU A 367 0.34 10.08 15.88
CA LEU A 367 -0.28 11.33 15.43
C LEU A 367 0.65 12.17 14.54
N ALA A 368 1.93 12.24 14.87
CA ALA A 368 2.94 12.94 14.06
C ALA A 368 3.07 12.32 12.66
N GLY A 369 3.16 11.00 12.56
CA GLY A 369 3.21 10.31 11.27
C GLY A 369 1.91 10.44 10.48
N LEU A 370 0.75 10.39 11.15
CA LEU A 370 -0.55 10.63 10.51
C LEU A 370 -0.67 12.06 9.98
N PHE A 371 -0.12 13.04 10.72
CA PHE A 371 -0.13 14.44 10.33
C PHE A 371 0.75 14.69 9.11
N GLU A 372 1.93 14.09 9.05
CA GLU A 372 2.81 14.18 7.88
C GLU A 372 2.10 13.63 6.64
N HIS A 373 1.50 12.44 6.74
CA HIS A 373 0.78 11.84 5.63
C HIS A 373 -0.41 12.71 5.19
N TRP A 374 -1.14 13.27 6.16
CA TRP A 374 -2.24 14.21 5.90
C TRP A 374 -1.72 15.45 5.17
N ALA A 375 -0.65 16.08 5.67
CA ALA A 375 -0.10 17.31 5.10
C ALA A 375 0.37 17.11 3.66
N VAL A 376 1.13 16.04 3.39
CA VAL A 376 1.59 15.70 2.03
C VAL A 376 0.39 15.41 1.12
N SER A 377 -0.60 14.66 1.61
CA SER A 377 -1.84 14.38 0.85
C SER A 377 -2.61 15.66 0.50
N VAL A 378 -2.69 16.62 1.42
CA VAL A 378 -3.36 17.91 1.21
C VAL A 378 -2.61 18.75 0.18
N ILE A 379 -1.28 18.86 0.31
CA ILE A 379 -0.44 19.60 -0.64
C ILE A 379 -0.60 19.03 -2.05
N ILE A 380 -0.44 17.72 -2.20
CA ILE A 380 -0.55 17.03 -3.49
C ILE A 380 -1.97 17.11 -4.06
N MET A 381 -3.00 17.14 -3.22
CA MET A 381 -4.38 17.27 -3.70
C MET A 381 -4.71 18.69 -4.16
N LEU A 382 -4.22 19.72 -3.46
CA LEU A 382 -4.63 21.11 -3.68
C LEU A 382 -3.71 21.87 -4.64
N ALA A 383 -2.39 21.67 -4.54
CA ALA A 383 -1.40 22.45 -5.29
C ALA A 383 -1.40 22.19 -6.80
N PRO A 384 -1.48 20.94 -7.30
CA PRO A 384 -1.32 20.68 -8.72
C PRO A 384 -2.49 21.21 -9.55
N PRO A 385 -2.23 21.87 -10.70
CA PRO A 385 -3.27 22.19 -11.66
C PRO A 385 -3.81 20.90 -12.33
N PRO A 386 -5.05 20.94 -12.86
CA PRO A 386 -5.59 19.86 -13.68
C PRO A 386 -4.76 19.68 -14.98
N GLY A 387 -4.96 18.54 -15.64
CA GLY A 387 -4.18 18.14 -16.82
C GLY A 387 -2.90 17.40 -16.43
N ASP A 388 -1.84 17.65 -17.18
CA ASP A 388 -0.56 16.95 -17.06
C ASP A 388 0.01 16.90 -15.65
N ALA A 389 0.00 18.00 -14.91
CA ALA A 389 0.56 18.02 -13.55
C ALA A 389 -0.19 17.06 -12.60
N TYR A 390 -1.51 16.96 -12.75
CA TYR A 390 -2.31 16.03 -11.95
C TYR A 390 -2.01 14.57 -12.35
N ASN A 391 -2.06 14.25 -13.65
CA ASN A 391 -1.75 12.91 -14.15
C ASN A 391 -0.33 12.49 -13.78
N PHE A 392 0.63 13.42 -13.87
CA PHE A 392 2.02 13.21 -13.54
C PHE A 392 2.18 12.73 -12.10
N ILE A 393 1.52 13.40 -11.17
CA ILE A 393 1.59 13.04 -9.76
C ILE A 393 0.89 11.69 -9.49
N LEU A 394 -0.21 11.39 -10.18
CA LEU A 394 -0.84 10.06 -10.12
C LEU A 394 0.06 8.93 -10.61
N ASN A 395 0.98 9.18 -11.55
CA ASN A 395 1.92 8.17 -12.02
C ASN A 395 3.17 8.10 -11.13
N VAL A 396 3.64 9.23 -10.60
CA VAL A 396 4.80 9.31 -9.70
C VAL A 396 4.57 8.55 -8.39
N ILE A 397 3.34 8.40 -7.89
CA ILE A 397 3.09 7.60 -6.67
C ILE A 397 3.28 6.09 -6.91
N SER A 398 2.88 5.61 -8.09
CA SER A 398 2.81 4.18 -8.40
C SER A 398 4.17 3.60 -8.78
N TYR A 399 4.97 4.39 -9.49
CA TYR A 399 6.24 3.93 -10.06
C TYR A 399 7.32 3.57 -9.01
N PRO A 400 7.60 4.39 -7.98
CA PRO A 400 8.65 4.12 -6.99
C PRO A 400 8.37 2.87 -6.13
N LEU A 401 7.11 2.52 -5.94
CA LEU A 401 6.75 1.27 -5.27
C LEU A 401 7.26 0.04 -6.03
N ALA A 402 7.23 0.07 -7.38
CA ALA A 402 7.79 -1.01 -8.20
C ALA A 402 9.32 -1.13 -8.05
N ILE A 403 10.02 0.00 -7.93
CA ILE A 403 11.46 0.02 -7.64
C ILE A 403 11.71 -0.66 -6.28
N VAL A 404 11.04 -0.20 -5.22
CA VAL A 404 11.16 -0.77 -3.87
C VAL A 404 10.88 -2.28 -3.89
N ASN A 405 9.79 -2.70 -4.52
CA ASN A 405 9.42 -4.11 -4.60
C ASN A 405 10.45 -4.95 -5.38
N SER A 406 11.11 -4.38 -6.38
CA SER A 406 12.21 -5.06 -7.09
C SER A 406 13.34 -5.39 -6.13
N PHE A 407 13.73 -4.44 -5.27
CA PHE A 407 14.74 -4.69 -4.24
C PHE A 407 14.26 -5.63 -3.13
N VAL A 408 12.99 -5.56 -2.72
CA VAL A 408 12.43 -6.53 -1.74
C VAL A 408 12.49 -7.96 -2.31
N ALA A 409 12.05 -8.14 -3.56
CA ALA A 409 12.06 -9.45 -4.22
C ALA A 409 13.49 -9.96 -4.45
N ALA A 410 14.39 -9.11 -4.96
CA ALA A 410 15.80 -9.43 -5.14
C ALA A 410 16.47 -9.80 -3.80
N GLY A 411 16.11 -9.10 -2.73
CA GLY A 411 16.59 -9.42 -1.40
C GLY A 411 16.17 -10.79 -0.91
N LEU A 412 14.93 -11.22 -1.18
CA LEU A 412 14.49 -12.58 -0.84
C LEU A 412 15.20 -13.65 -1.68
N VAL A 413 15.37 -13.39 -2.98
CA VAL A 413 16.14 -14.26 -3.88
C VAL A 413 17.58 -14.42 -3.37
N TRP A 414 18.21 -13.32 -2.95
CA TRP A 414 19.54 -13.33 -2.34
C TRP A 414 19.59 -14.19 -1.05
N LEU A 415 18.59 -14.06 -0.18
CA LEU A 415 18.49 -14.86 1.04
C LEU A 415 18.32 -16.35 0.75
N TYR A 416 17.64 -16.73 -0.33
CA TYR A 416 17.55 -18.14 -0.73
C TYR A 416 18.90 -18.71 -1.19
N PHE A 417 19.68 -17.95 -1.96
CA PHE A 417 21.03 -18.38 -2.35
C PHE A 417 22.02 -18.41 -1.18
N HIS A 418 21.79 -17.62 -0.13
CA HIS A 418 22.68 -17.51 1.04
C HIS A 418 22.02 -18.02 2.33
N ARG A 419 21.08 -18.95 2.22
CA ARG A 419 20.20 -19.34 3.32
C ARG A 419 20.91 -19.77 4.60
N GLN A 420 22.01 -20.52 4.44
CA GLN A 420 22.79 -21.05 5.56
C GLN A 420 23.54 -19.94 6.30
N SER A 421 24.25 -19.07 5.58
CA SER A 421 25.03 -17.98 6.20
C SER A 421 24.16 -16.92 6.87
N TRP A 422 22.90 -16.79 6.45
CA TRP A 422 21.91 -15.89 7.03
C TRP A 422 21.00 -16.54 8.06
N ASN A 423 21.11 -17.85 8.29
CA ASN A 423 20.19 -18.64 9.12
C ASN A 423 18.71 -18.35 8.80
N TRP A 424 18.38 -18.23 7.51
CA TRP A 424 17.05 -17.80 7.07
C TRP A 424 16.04 -18.96 7.10
N ASN A 425 15.22 -19.00 8.17
CA ASN A 425 14.18 -20.01 8.36
C ASN A 425 12.83 -19.40 8.82
N PRO A 426 12.13 -18.68 7.92
CA PRO A 426 10.86 -18.04 8.23
C PRO A 426 9.72 -19.05 8.47
N PRO A 427 8.69 -18.70 9.28
CA PRO A 427 7.50 -19.52 9.50
C PRO A 427 6.60 -19.75 8.27
N PHE A 428 6.72 -18.90 7.25
CA PHE A 428 6.11 -19.05 5.93
C PHE A 428 7.20 -18.93 4.86
N LYS A 429 7.11 -19.71 3.78
CA LYS A 429 8.09 -19.73 2.69
C LYS A 429 7.37 -19.59 1.35
N ALA A 430 7.69 -18.56 0.58
CA ALA A 430 7.14 -18.26 -0.74
C ALA A 430 7.64 -19.22 -1.83
N THR A 431 8.85 -19.74 -1.69
CA THR A 431 9.67 -20.48 -2.68
C THR A 431 10.44 -19.58 -3.66
N LEU A 432 11.57 -20.09 -4.15
CA LEU A 432 12.46 -19.37 -5.07
C LEU A 432 11.78 -19.02 -6.41
N PRO A 433 11.03 -19.93 -7.09
CA PRO A 433 10.35 -19.58 -8.33
C PRO A 433 9.35 -18.43 -8.16
N VAL A 434 8.61 -18.39 -7.05
CA VAL A 434 7.65 -17.32 -6.75
C VAL A 434 8.36 -15.98 -6.52
N ALA A 435 9.47 -15.99 -5.76
CA ALA A 435 10.27 -14.79 -5.54
C ALA A 435 10.89 -14.25 -6.84
N ILE A 436 11.38 -15.13 -7.73
CA ILE A 436 11.91 -14.77 -9.05
C ILE A 436 10.78 -14.20 -9.93
N PHE A 437 9.61 -14.85 -9.96
CA PHE A 437 8.48 -14.36 -10.74
C PHE A 437 8.02 -12.96 -10.28
N PHE A 438 7.96 -12.71 -8.97
CA PHE A 438 7.65 -11.39 -8.43
C PHE A 438 8.75 -10.37 -8.76
N LEU A 439 10.03 -10.75 -8.71
CA LEU A 439 11.15 -9.89 -9.10
C LEU A 439 11.03 -9.47 -10.57
N LEU A 440 10.85 -10.43 -11.48
CA LEU A 440 10.71 -10.16 -12.92
C LEU A 440 9.49 -9.28 -13.21
N SER A 441 8.38 -9.51 -12.51
CA SER A 441 7.17 -8.69 -12.64
C SER A 441 7.40 -7.23 -12.22
N ASN A 442 8.18 -6.97 -11.17
CA ASN A 442 8.48 -5.60 -10.74
C ASN A 442 9.55 -4.94 -11.62
N ILE A 443 10.55 -5.69 -12.11
CA ILE A 443 11.48 -5.18 -13.13
C ILE A 443 10.70 -4.73 -14.36
N TYR A 444 9.72 -5.53 -14.79
CA TYR A 444 8.82 -5.17 -15.86
C TYR A 444 8.07 -3.85 -15.58
N LEU A 445 7.51 -3.65 -14.38
CA LEU A 445 6.85 -2.40 -14.00
C LEU A 445 7.78 -1.18 -13.97
N VAL A 446 9.09 -1.39 -13.74
CA VAL A 446 10.11 -0.34 -13.76
C VAL A 446 10.52 0.03 -15.19
N VAL A 447 10.53 -0.95 -16.11
CA VAL A 447 10.98 -0.78 -17.50
C VAL A 447 9.84 -0.37 -18.43
N ALA A 448 8.65 -0.97 -18.29
CA ALA A 448 7.52 -0.76 -19.20
C ALA A 448 7.13 0.72 -19.41
N PRO A 449 7.11 1.59 -18.37
CA PRO A 449 6.79 3.00 -18.55
C PRO A 449 7.81 3.82 -19.37
N PHE A 450 9.00 3.26 -19.68
CA PHE A 450 9.97 3.87 -20.60
C PHE A 450 9.71 3.52 -22.07
N VAL A 451 8.80 2.58 -22.36
CA VAL A 451 8.39 2.27 -23.73
C VAL A 451 7.57 3.46 -24.27
N PRO A 452 7.94 4.02 -25.44
CA PRO A 452 7.22 5.15 -26.00
C PRO A 452 5.77 4.76 -26.33
N PRO A 453 4.80 5.63 -26.01
CA PRO A 453 3.41 5.41 -26.39
C PRO A 453 3.26 5.45 -27.91
N SER A 454 2.32 4.66 -28.43
CA SER A 454 1.88 4.77 -29.83
C SER A 454 1.12 6.08 -30.06
N ASP A 455 0.97 6.50 -31.32
CA ASP A 455 0.31 7.76 -31.68
C ASP A 455 -1.05 7.93 -30.99
N GLY A 456 -1.22 9.06 -30.29
CA GLY A 456 -2.45 9.40 -29.56
C GLY A 456 -2.64 8.71 -28.20
N GLN A 457 -1.68 7.89 -27.73
CA GLN A 457 -1.76 7.16 -26.45
C GLN A 457 -0.83 7.75 -25.36
N SER A 458 -0.33 8.96 -25.56
CA SER A 458 0.48 9.64 -24.54
C SER A 458 -0.34 9.93 -23.29
N ILE A 459 0.26 9.66 -22.13
CA ILE A 459 -0.34 9.91 -20.80
C ILE A 459 -0.38 11.41 -20.47
N TYR A 460 0.48 12.19 -21.13
CA TYR A 460 0.60 13.62 -20.98
C TYR A 460 0.46 14.31 -22.34
N GLU A 461 -0.13 15.50 -22.33
CA GLU A 461 -0.30 16.36 -23.50
C GLU A 461 1.00 17.09 -23.86
N SER A 462 1.73 17.58 -22.85
CA SER A 462 2.92 18.44 -22.98
C SER A 462 4.16 17.88 -22.28
N LEU A 463 4.00 17.10 -21.22
CA LEU A 463 5.14 16.51 -20.51
C LEU A 463 5.69 15.27 -21.25
N PRO A 464 7.00 15.01 -21.19
CA PRO A 464 7.55 13.75 -21.68
C PRO A 464 6.92 12.56 -20.97
N TYR A 465 6.53 11.52 -21.72
CA TYR A 465 5.84 10.34 -21.16
C TYR A 465 6.64 9.67 -20.01
N TRP A 466 7.98 9.66 -20.10
CA TRP A 466 8.89 9.06 -19.12
C TRP A 466 9.22 9.96 -17.92
N SER A 467 8.73 11.20 -17.89
CA SER A 467 9.10 12.20 -16.88
C SER A 467 8.84 11.71 -15.45
N HIS A 468 7.71 11.04 -15.22
CA HIS A 468 7.34 10.51 -13.92
C HIS A 468 8.30 9.41 -13.43
N CYS A 469 8.88 8.63 -14.35
CA CYS A 469 9.88 7.61 -14.03
C CYS A 469 11.16 8.25 -13.51
N VAL A 470 11.64 9.29 -14.21
CA VAL A 470 12.86 10.02 -13.83
C VAL A 470 12.68 10.71 -12.49
N VAL A 471 11.53 11.34 -12.25
CA VAL A 471 11.25 11.94 -10.95
C VAL A 471 11.08 10.89 -9.85
N GLY A 472 10.49 9.72 -10.14
CA GLY A 472 10.45 8.61 -9.21
C GLY A 472 11.84 8.14 -8.75
N TRP A 473 12.76 7.97 -9.70
CA TRP A 473 14.18 7.72 -9.38
C TRP A 473 14.83 8.87 -8.62
N GLY A 474 14.54 10.12 -9.00
CA GLY A 474 15.04 11.31 -8.33
C GLY A 474 14.61 11.40 -6.86
N ILE A 475 13.36 11.05 -6.53
CA ILE A 475 12.86 11.05 -5.15
C ILE A 475 13.55 9.98 -4.30
N ILE A 476 13.69 8.76 -4.83
CA ILE A 476 14.44 7.70 -4.18
C ILE A 476 15.90 8.13 -3.96
N ALA A 477 16.55 8.68 -5.00
CA ALA A 477 17.91 9.19 -4.94
C ALA A 477 18.07 10.33 -3.93
N GLY A 478 17.06 11.20 -3.79
CA GLY A 478 17.01 12.23 -2.75
C GLY A 478 17.08 11.65 -1.34
N GLY A 479 16.46 10.49 -1.09
CA GLY A 479 16.64 9.73 0.14
C GLY A 479 18.08 9.24 0.36
N GLY A 480 18.78 8.87 -0.71
CA GLY A 480 20.21 8.54 -0.69
C GLY A 480 21.10 9.75 -0.36
N VAL A 481 20.78 10.93 -0.92
CA VAL A 481 21.45 12.19 -0.58
C VAL A 481 21.20 12.54 0.88
N TYR A 482 19.97 12.42 1.37
CA TYR A 482 19.63 12.60 2.77
C TYR A 482 20.48 11.70 3.67
N TRP A 483 20.59 10.41 3.33
CA TRP A 483 21.43 9.47 4.06
C TRP A 483 22.92 9.85 4.05
N LEU A 484 23.44 10.33 2.92
CA LEU A 484 24.84 10.79 2.85
C LEU A 484 25.08 11.92 3.85
N PHE A 485 24.17 12.88 3.95
CA PHE A 485 24.26 13.96 4.93
C PHE A 485 24.12 13.43 6.36
N TRP A 486 23.07 12.67 6.65
CA TRP A 486 22.69 12.23 7.99
C TRP A 486 23.63 11.17 8.59
N ALA A 487 24.01 10.15 7.81
CA ALA A 487 24.79 9.00 8.28
C ALA A 487 26.29 9.07 7.99
N VAL A 488 26.75 9.96 7.09
CA VAL A 488 28.17 10.05 6.72
C VAL A 488 28.76 11.42 7.03
N ILE A 489 28.16 12.51 6.54
CA ILE A 489 28.74 13.86 6.66
C ILE A 489 28.60 14.39 8.09
N LEU A 490 27.39 14.42 8.66
CA LEU A 490 27.16 14.95 10.00
C LEU A 490 27.95 14.19 11.09
N PRO A 491 28.02 12.84 11.09
CA PRO A 491 28.86 12.11 12.05
C PRO A 491 30.35 12.41 11.91
N LYS A 492 30.87 12.58 10.68
CA LYS A 492 32.25 12.98 10.42
C LYS A 492 32.54 14.38 10.95
N ILE A 493 31.68 15.36 10.66
CA ILE A 493 31.83 16.75 11.12
C ILE A 493 31.72 16.82 12.66
N GLY A 494 30.77 16.09 13.25
CA GLY A 494 30.51 16.11 14.68
C GLY A 494 31.40 15.18 15.52
N GLY A 495 32.31 14.41 14.91
CA GLY A 495 33.21 13.49 15.63
C GLY A 495 32.48 12.38 16.39
N TYR A 496 31.32 11.92 15.90
CA TYR A 496 30.50 10.90 16.56
C TYR A 496 30.18 9.74 15.62
N GLN A 497 29.80 8.60 16.19
CA GLN A 497 29.22 7.47 15.47
C GLN A 497 27.74 7.33 15.81
N LEU A 498 26.95 6.93 14.82
CA LEU A 498 25.56 6.52 15.03
C LEU A 498 25.55 5.08 15.52
N VAL A 499 25.21 4.88 16.78
CA VAL A 499 25.05 3.57 17.41
C VAL A 499 23.56 3.33 17.62
N ARG A 500 23.06 2.16 17.23
CA ARG A 500 21.68 1.76 17.48
C ARG A 500 21.58 1.27 18.92
N GLU A 501 20.83 1.96 19.76
CA GLU A 501 20.48 1.49 21.10
C GLU A 501 19.00 1.10 21.10
N THR A 502 18.67 -0.03 21.73
CA THR A 502 17.28 -0.48 21.87
C THR A 502 16.87 -0.34 23.31
N VAL A 503 15.89 0.53 23.55
CA VAL A 503 15.31 0.76 24.87
C VAL A 503 13.86 0.27 24.84
N VAL A 504 13.45 -0.39 25.91
CA VAL A 504 12.04 -0.71 26.12
C VAL A 504 11.40 0.52 26.74
N ASP A 505 10.38 1.10 26.11
CA ASP A 505 9.69 2.25 26.70
C ASP A 505 8.94 1.79 27.97
N ASP A 506 9.20 2.46 29.08
CA ASP A 506 8.71 2.06 30.41
C ASP A 506 7.19 2.21 30.56
N VAL A 507 6.55 3.01 29.70
CA VAL A 507 5.10 3.28 29.73
C VAL A 507 4.34 2.28 28.88
N ASP A 508 4.90 1.88 27.75
CA ASP A 508 4.18 1.05 26.78
C ASP A 508 4.81 -0.29 26.43
N GLY A 509 5.99 -0.56 26.97
CA GLY A 509 6.77 -1.75 26.75
C GLY A 509 7.31 -1.86 25.33
N TRP A 510 7.07 -0.95 24.38
CA TRP A 510 7.58 -1.15 23.01
C TRP A 510 9.10 -1.04 22.97
N GLU A 511 9.75 -1.96 22.25
CA GLU A 511 11.15 -1.78 21.87
C GLU A 511 11.25 -0.57 20.92
N ARG A 512 11.95 0.47 21.36
CA ARG A 512 12.37 1.60 20.55
C ARG A 512 13.85 1.47 20.31
N SER A 513 14.23 1.10 19.09
CA SER A 513 15.61 1.29 18.66
C SER A 513 15.77 2.74 18.25
N PHE A 514 16.64 3.53 18.89
CA PHE A 514 16.99 4.87 18.40
C PHE A 514 18.51 4.97 18.21
N PHE A 515 18.93 5.83 17.28
CA PHE A 515 20.35 6.12 17.11
C PHE A 515 20.84 7.10 18.17
N VAL A 516 21.84 6.68 18.94
CA VAL A 516 22.60 7.53 19.85
C VAL A 516 23.89 7.96 19.18
N ARG A 517 24.22 9.24 19.31
CA ARG A 517 25.49 9.80 18.89
C ARG A 517 26.52 9.52 19.98
N ARG A 518 27.39 8.54 19.78
CA ARG A 518 28.52 8.28 20.69
C ARG A 518 29.78 8.92 20.14
N LYS A 519 30.47 9.72 20.95
CA LYS A 519 31.78 10.30 20.55
C LYS A 519 32.83 9.19 20.53
N GLY A 520 33.86 9.34 19.69
CA GLY A 520 34.84 8.28 19.41
C GLY A 520 35.57 7.66 20.62
N GLY A 521 35.55 8.30 21.80
CA GLY A 521 36.14 7.76 23.03
C GLY A 521 35.25 6.76 23.80
N ASP A 522 33.93 6.81 23.62
CA ASP A 522 32.97 5.99 24.40
C ASP A 522 32.64 4.65 23.73
N VAL A 523 33.14 4.43 22.51
CA VAL A 523 32.90 3.21 21.72
C VAL A 523 33.91 2.10 22.07
N ALA A 524 35.04 2.45 22.70
CA ALA A 524 36.08 1.49 23.10
C ALA A 524 35.78 0.75 24.42
N LYS A 525 34.67 1.07 25.11
CA LYS A 525 34.31 0.52 26.42
C LYS A 525 32.96 -0.24 26.45
N ALA A 526 32.36 -0.56 25.30
CA ALA A 526 31.01 -1.14 25.22
C ALA A 526 30.89 -2.38 24.32
#